data_AF-E4YKI6-F1
#
_entry.id   AF-E4YKI6-F1
#
_cell.length_a   1.000
_cell.length_b   1.000
_cell.length_c   1.000
_cell.angle_alpha   90.00
_cell.angle_beta   90.00
_cell.angle_gamma   90.00
#
_symmetry.space_group_name_H-M   'P 1'
#
loop_
_entity.id
_entity.type
_entity.pdbx_description
1 polymer ?
#
loop_
_entity_poly.entity_id
_entity_poly.type
_entity_poly.pdbx_seq_one_letter_code
_entity_poly.pdbx_strand_id
1 'polypeptide(L)'
;MKNLASSSQDSNSLRLLKTYFTSYDLERMELYGKGVVDYHLIVDILPQMVKMIFTGEINIKGLSVQQKAILVALGLQYKSVDELAEISLTSQLPPMPASQILGHFKRAIIRINEEVKCLETKKAEAELDLPKSKTDLQIEEGDEGAIDAVLDEEAAKIKEEQAKEKQELVKALQQYKIKGNDTDWSQELSTRKSVANISIGRERVDEKKSENEDVPVKRKGGKTPEGKKKKKKHG
;
A
#
# COMPACT_ATOMS: atom_id res chain seq x y z
N MET A 1 -21.73 22.55 -33.42
CA MET A 1 -22.19 23.14 -32.14
C MET A 1 -21.58 22.47 -30.90
N LYS A 2 -21.30 21.16 -30.86
CA LYS A 2 -20.66 20.49 -29.69
C LYS A 2 -19.25 21.01 -29.31
N ASN A 3 -18.44 21.46 -30.28
CA ASN A 3 -17.04 21.88 -30.03
C ASN A 3 -16.87 23.25 -29.33
N LEU A 4 -17.86 24.14 -29.38
CA LEU A 4 -17.74 25.48 -28.77
C LEU A 4 -18.11 25.47 -27.28
N ALA A 5 -19.02 24.58 -26.90
CA ALA A 5 -19.42 24.36 -25.51
C ALA A 5 -18.33 23.62 -24.72
N SER A 6 -17.66 22.63 -25.34
CA SER A 6 -16.55 21.90 -24.70
C SER A 6 -15.34 22.79 -24.45
N SER A 7 -14.94 23.67 -25.40
CA SER A 7 -13.79 24.55 -25.17
C SER A 7 -14.04 25.60 -24.08
N SER A 8 -15.29 26.05 -23.95
CA SER A 8 -15.69 27.00 -22.91
C SER A 8 -15.71 26.35 -21.52
N GLN A 9 -16.15 25.08 -21.43
CA GLN A 9 -16.04 24.32 -20.19
C GLN A 9 -14.58 24.06 -19.85
N ASP A 10 -13.77 23.51 -20.76
CA ASP A 10 -12.35 23.19 -20.51
C ASP A 10 -11.55 24.40 -19.99
N SER A 11 -11.82 25.60 -20.53
CA SER A 11 -11.21 26.85 -20.06
C SER A 11 -11.62 27.23 -18.63
N ASN A 12 -12.90 27.06 -18.28
CA ASN A 12 -13.40 27.31 -16.93
C ASN A 12 -12.85 26.27 -15.95
N SER A 13 -12.82 25.00 -16.32
CA SER A 13 -12.27 23.89 -15.54
C SER A 13 -10.81 24.15 -15.18
N LEU A 14 -10.00 24.56 -16.16
CA LEU A 14 -8.59 24.86 -15.93
C LEU A 14 -8.38 26.11 -15.08
N ARG A 15 -9.24 27.13 -15.21
CA ARG A 15 -9.21 28.30 -14.33
C ARG A 15 -9.53 27.91 -12.88
N LEU A 16 -10.56 27.10 -12.66
CA LEU A 16 -10.92 26.58 -11.34
C LEU A 16 -9.79 25.73 -10.77
N LEU A 17 -9.18 24.85 -11.59
CA LEU A 17 -8.06 24.01 -11.19
C LEU A 17 -6.90 24.87 -10.67
N LYS A 18 -6.48 25.90 -11.42
CA LYS A 18 -5.42 26.84 -11.00
C LYS A 18 -5.79 27.73 -9.81
N THR A 19 -7.09 27.83 -9.48
CA THR A 19 -7.57 28.59 -8.32
C THR A 19 -7.50 27.75 -7.05
N TYR A 20 -7.83 26.45 -7.16
CA TYR A 20 -7.91 25.56 -6.01
C TYR A 20 -6.63 24.77 -5.73
N PHE A 21 -5.79 24.55 -6.75
CA PHE A 21 -4.58 23.75 -6.63
C PHE A 21 -3.36 24.55 -7.03
N THR A 22 -2.29 24.38 -6.26
CA THR A 22 -0.95 24.84 -6.63
C THR A 22 -0.29 23.84 -7.58
N SER A 23 0.73 24.28 -8.31
CA SER A 23 1.53 23.38 -9.15
C SER A 23 2.14 22.22 -8.35
N TYR A 24 2.50 22.47 -7.09
CA TYR A 24 3.02 21.45 -6.19
C TYR A 24 1.96 20.38 -5.84
N ASP A 25 0.69 20.77 -5.68
CA ASP A 25 -0.39 19.81 -5.40
C ASP A 25 -0.61 18.84 -6.56
N LEU A 26 -0.56 19.35 -7.80
CA LEU A 26 -0.67 18.52 -9.00
C LEU A 26 0.55 17.59 -9.13
N GLU A 27 1.74 18.07 -8.79
CA GLU A 27 2.96 17.26 -8.76
C GLU A 27 2.88 16.14 -7.72
N ARG A 28 2.36 16.41 -6.51
CA ARG A 28 2.12 15.38 -5.48
C ARG A 28 1.20 14.28 -6.00
N MET A 29 0.13 14.65 -6.69
CA MET A 29 -0.82 13.72 -7.29
C MET A 29 -0.19 12.88 -8.42
N GLU A 30 0.71 13.47 -9.21
CA GLU A 30 1.46 12.77 -10.24
C GLU A 30 2.48 11.79 -9.64
N LEU A 31 3.21 12.18 -8.60
CA LEU A 31 4.15 11.33 -7.89
C LEU A 31 3.45 10.11 -7.28
N TYR A 32 2.23 10.28 -6.77
CA TYR A 32 1.44 9.16 -6.26
C TYR A 32 1.03 8.20 -7.39
N GLY A 33 0.58 8.74 -8.52
CA GLY A 33 0.27 7.94 -9.72
C GLY A 33 1.47 7.11 -10.18
N LYS A 34 2.69 7.67 -10.10
CA LYS A 34 3.95 7.00 -10.40
C LYS A 34 4.40 5.99 -9.32
N GLY A 35 3.73 5.93 -8.17
CA GLY A 35 4.10 5.07 -7.05
C GLY A 35 5.33 5.52 -6.27
N VAL A 36 5.77 6.78 -6.42
CA VAL A 36 6.96 7.32 -5.74
C VAL A 36 6.64 7.72 -4.29
N VAL A 37 5.38 8.06 -4.02
CA VAL A 37 4.91 8.56 -2.72
C VAL A 37 3.68 7.77 -2.27
N ASP A 38 3.46 7.78 -0.95
CA ASP A 38 2.29 7.14 -0.33
C ASP A 38 1.01 7.99 -0.51
N TYR A 39 -0.16 7.35 -0.49
CA TYR A 39 -1.45 8.01 -0.68
C TYR A 39 -1.73 9.10 0.37
N HIS A 40 -1.21 8.96 1.60
CA HIS A 40 -1.40 9.97 2.65
C HIS A 40 -0.89 11.36 2.25
N LEU A 41 0.07 11.44 1.31
CA LEU A 41 0.61 12.70 0.81
C LEU A 41 -0.39 13.50 -0.05
N ILE A 42 -1.44 12.85 -0.55
CA ILE A 42 -2.44 13.46 -1.45
C ILE A 42 -3.84 13.53 -0.83
N VAL A 43 -4.04 12.99 0.38
CA VAL A 43 -5.36 12.93 1.03
C VAL A 43 -5.95 14.32 1.30
N ASP A 44 -5.12 15.32 1.55
CA ASP A 44 -5.53 16.71 1.73
C ASP A 44 -6.07 17.35 0.44
N ILE A 45 -5.59 16.92 -0.72
CA ILE A 45 -5.96 17.42 -2.05
C ILE A 45 -7.29 16.78 -2.52
N LEU A 46 -7.54 15.53 -2.09
CA LEU A 46 -8.66 14.72 -2.57
C LEU A 46 -10.04 15.37 -2.46
N PRO A 47 -10.45 15.97 -1.33
CA PRO A 47 -11.83 16.44 -1.18
C PRO A 47 -12.20 17.46 -2.25
N GLN A 48 -11.28 18.39 -2.54
CA GLN A 48 -11.49 19.42 -3.53
C GLN A 48 -11.47 18.86 -4.95
N MET A 49 -10.56 17.91 -5.23
CA MET A 49 -10.44 17.30 -6.55
C MET A 49 -11.68 16.48 -6.88
N VAL A 50 -12.09 15.61 -5.95
CA VAL A 50 -13.30 14.78 -6.06
C VAL A 50 -14.53 15.65 -6.22
N LYS A 51 -14.65 16.75 -5.46
CA LYS A 51 -15.75 17.70 -5.62
C LYS A 51 -15.84 18.23 -7.06
N MET A 52 -14.74 18.70 -7.64
CA MET A 52 -14.72 19.22 -9.01
C MET A 52 -15.13 18.16 -10.05
N ILE A 53 -14.74 16.90 -9.83
CA ILE A 53 -15.09 15.78 -10.72
C ILE A 53 -16.60 15.52 -10.66
N PHE A 54 -17.17 15.41 -9.45
CA PHE A 54 -18.60 15.08 -9.28
C PHE A 54 -19.54 16.26 -9.53
N THR A 55 -19.06 17.50 -9.49
CA THR A 55 -19.81 18.68 -9.97
C THR A 55 -19.79 18.84 -11.49
N GLY A 56 -19.01 18.01 -12.20
CA GLY A 56 -18.90 18.07 -13.66
C GLY A 56 -17.98 19.18 -14.18
N GLU A 57 -17.14 19.75 -13.32
CA GLU A 57 -16.11 20.71 -13.75
C GLU A 57 -14.98 19.97 -14.46
N ILE A 58 -14.59 18.79 -13.98
CA ILE A 58 -13.62 17.91 -14.66
C ILE A 58 -14.34 16.62 -15.04
N ASN A 59 -14.49 16.37 -16.34
CA ASN A 59 -15.15 15.17 -16.82
C ASN A 59 -14.13 14.07 -17.11
N ILE A 60 -14.04 13.09 -16.22
CA ILE A 60 -13.13 11.96 -16.37
C ILE A 60 -13.85 10.80 -17.03
N LYS A 61 -13.33 10.36 -18.17
CA LYS A 61 -13.85 9.21 -18.89
C LYS A 61 -13.28 7.90 -18.32
N GLY A 62 -13.98 6.80 -18.56
CA GLY A 62 -13.52 5.44 -18.22
C GLY A 62 -13.59 5.05 -16.73
N LEU A 63 -13.84 5.96 -15.77
CA LEU A 63 -13.83 5.60 -14.35
C LEU A 63 -14.90 4.55 -14.00
N SER A 64 -14.48 3.42 -13.44
CA SER A 64 -15.39 2.34 -13.04
C SER A 64 -16.28 2.76 -11.88
N VAL A 65 -17.41 2.08 -11.69
CA VAL A 65 -18.35 2.36 -10.59
C VAL A 65 -17.65 2.20 -9.23
N GLN A 66 -16.78 1.20 -9.11
CA GLN A 66 -15.98 0.92 -7.93
C GLN A 66 -14.97 2.06 -7.66
N GLN A 67 -14.25 2.51 -8.68
CA GLN A 67 -13.31 3.63 -8.56
C GLN A 67 -14.03 4.92 -8.12
N LYS A 68 -15.19 5.22 -8.72
CA LYS A 68 -16.03 6.36 -8.31
C LYS A 68 -16.49 6.25 -6.86
N ALA A 69 -16.96 5.08 -6.43
CA ALA A 69 -17.38 4.86 -5.06
C ALA A 69 -16.23 5.07 -4.06
N ILE A 70 -15.03 4.54 -4.36
CA ILE A 70 -13.83 4.72 -3.55
C ILE A 70 -13.44 6.19 -3.45
N LEU A 71 -13.45 6.94 -4.56
CA LEU A 71 -13.15 8.38 -4.56
C LEU A 71 -14.12 9.17 -3.67
N VAL A 72 -15.42 8.85 -3.73
CA VAL A 72 -16.43 9.50 -2.87
C VAL A 72 -16.20 9.14 -1.41
N ALA A 73 -15.91 7.88 -1.12
CA ALA A 73 -15.72 7.40 0.24
C ALA A 73 -14.49 8.02 0.92
N LEU A 74 -13.36 8.10 0.22
CA LEU A 74 -12.14 8.72 0.74
C LEU A 74 -12.20 10.25 0.72
N GLY A 75 -12.69 10.86 -0.38
CA GLY A 75 -12.64 12.31 -0.57
C GLY A 75 -13.79 13.08 0.05
N LEU A 76 -15.04 12.58 -0.03
CA LEU A 76 -16.23 13.31 0.43
C LEU A 76 -16.79 12.77 1.74
N GLN A 77 -16.66 11.46 2.00
CA GLN A 77 -17.09 10.85 3.26
C GLN A 77 -15.98 10.77 4.32
N TYR A 78 -14.74 11.11 3.96
CA TYR A 78 -13.57 11.10 4.85
C TYR A 78 -13.37 9.78 5.62
N LYS A 79 -13.73 8.66 5.00
CA LYS A 79 -13.53 7.34 5.59
C LYS A 79 -12.07 6.92 5.46
N SER A 80 -11.57 6.20 6.46
CA SER A 80 -10.22 5.63 6.38
C SER A 80 -10.21 4.39 5.47
N VAL A 81 -9.05 4.06 4.89
CA VAL A 81 -8.91 2.86 4.05
C VAL A 81 -9.24 1.58 4.82
N ASP A 82 -8.92 1.54 6.11
CA ASP A 82 -9.21 0.39 6.99
C ASP A 82 -10.72 0.22 7.20
N GLU A 83 -11.45 1.32 7.45
CA GLU A 83 -12.92 1.29 7.51
C GLU A 83 -13.55 0.81 6.19
N LEU A 84 -12.98 1.21 5.07
CA LEU A 84 -13.45 0.78 3.75
C LEU A 84 -13.16 -0.69 3.45
N ALA A 85 -12.16 -1.28 4.10
CA ALA A 85 -11.87 -2.71 3.96
C ALA A 85 -12.90 -3.58 4.70
N GLU A 86 -13.47 -3.07 5.79
CA GLU A 86 -14.50 -3.78 6.58
C GLU A 86 -15.91 -3.60 6.01
N ILE A 87 -16.18 -2.44 5.39
CA ILE A 87 -17.51 -2.09 4.88
C ILE A 87 -17.68 -2.56 3.43
N SER A 88 -18.84 -3.15 3.12
CA SER A 88 -19.25 -3.34 1.71
C SER A 88 -19.59 -1.98 1.10
N LEU A 89 -18.64 -1.43 0.34
CA LEU A 89 -18.73 -0.13 -0.33
C LEU A 89 -19.94 -0.02 -1.29
N THR A 90 -20.33 -1.12 -1.92
CA THR A 90 -21.45 -1.19 -2.86
C THR A 90 -22.22 -2.47 -2.61
N SER A 91 -23.56 -2.43 -2.60
CA SER A 91 -24.45 -3.59 -2.44
C SER A 91 -24.19 -4.75 -3.43
N GLN A 92 -23.37 -4.52 -4.46
CA GLN A 92 -23.04 -5.47 -5.51
C GLN A 92 -21.61 -6.03 -5.41
N LEU A 93 -20.77 -5.55 -4.48
CA LEU A 93 -19.38 -5.99 -4.33
C LEU A 93 -19.05 -6.47 -2.90
N PRO A 94 -18.28 -7.57 -2.76
CA PRO A 94 -17.79 -8.05 -1.48
C PRO A 94 -16.77 -7.07 -0.86
N PRO A 95 -16.56 -7.14 0.46
CA PRO A 95 -15.46 -6.45 1.12
C PRO A 95 -14.12 -6.86 0.49
N MET A 96 -13.22 -5.90 0.31
CA MET A 96 -11.93 -6.10 -0.34
C MET A 96 -10.80 -5.67 0.59
N PRO A 97 -9.62 -6.31 0.50
CA PRO A 97 -8.48 -5.92 1.32
C PRO A 97 -8.03 -4.49 1.00
N ALA A 98 -7.47 -3.79 2.00
CA ALA A 98 -6.97 -2.41 1.87
C ALA A 98 -6.02 -2.21 0.67
N SER A 99 -5.18 -3.21 0.36
CA SER A 99 -4.28 -3.18 -0.80
C SER A 99 -5.00 -3.08 -2.13
N GLN A 100 -6.16 -3.75 -2.27
CA GLN A 100 -6.97 -3.69 -3.49
C GLN A 100 -7.69 -2.34 -3.61
N ILE A 101 -8.16 -1.78 -2.49
CA ILE A 101 -8.76 -0.43 -2.44
C ILE A 101 -7.75 0.59 -2.94
N LEU A 102 -6.53 0.55 -2.40
CA LEU A 102 -5.44 1.44 -2.81
C LEU A 102 -5.05 1.22 -4.27
N GLY A 103 -5.10 -0.01 -4.79
CA GLY A 103 -4.87 -0.30 -6.20
C GLY A 103 -5.91 0.36 -7.12
N HIS A 104 -7.20 0.23 -6.80
CA HIS A 104 -8.26 0.91 -7.54
C HIS A 104 -8.19 2.44 -7.40
N PHE A 105 -7.83 2.92 -6.22
CA PHE A 105 -7.63 4.33 -5.96
C PHE A 105 -6.46 4.89 -6.79
N LYS A 106 -5.29 4.22 -6.81
CA LYS A 106 -4.15 4.58 -7.67
C LYS A 106 -4.54 4.69 -9.15
N ARG A 107 -5.29 3.70 -9.67
CA ARG A 107 -5.82 3.73 -11.04
C ARG A 107 -6.69 4.96 -11.30
N ALA A 108 -7.56 5.30 -10.35
CA ALA A 108 -8.38 6.49 -10.47
C ALA A 108 -7.54 7.77 -10.49
N ILE A 109 -6.50 7.89 -9.65
CA ILE A 109 -5.60 9.04 -9.63
C ILE A 109 -4.80 9.18 -10.93
N ILE A 110 -4.31 8.08 -11.49
CA ILE A 110 -3.60 8.10 -12.79
C ILE A 110 -4.49 8.73 -13.86
N ARG A 111 -5.76 8.31 -13.94
CA ARG A 111 -6.71 8.88 -14.91
C ARG A 111 -7.05 10.34 -14.64
N ILE A 112 -7.15 10.75 -13.38
CA ILE A 112 -7.30 12.17 -13.01
C ILE A 112 -6.11 12.98 -13.54
N ASN A 113 -4.89 12.50 -13.34
CA ASN A 113 -3.66 13.17 -13.79
C ASN A 113 -3.63 13.30 -15.33
N GLU A 114 -4.05 12.27 -16.06
CA GLU A 114 -4.11 12.28 -17.52
C GLU A 114 -5.09 13.34 -18.04
N GLU A 115 -6.29 13.42 -17.45
CA GLU A 115 -7.29 14.42 -17.84
C GLU A 115 -6.83 15.84 -17.49
N VAL A 116 -6.19 16.04 -16.34
CA VAL A 116 -5.59 17.33 -15.98
C VAL A 116 -4.53 17.75 -16.99
N LYS A 117 -3.60 16.85 -17.36
CA LYS A 117 -2.57 17.12 -18.37
C LYS A 117 -3.20 17.43 -19.73
N CYS A 118 -4.22 16.68 -20.13
CA CYS A 118 -4.97 16.90 -21.37
C CYS A 118 -5.64 18.28 -21.41
N LEU A 119 -6.19 18.75 -20.29
CA LEU A 119 -6.74 20.11 -20.19
C LEU A 119 -5.66 21.19 -20.34
N GLU A 120 -4.48 20.98 -19.74
CA GLU A 120 -3.36 21.90 -19.85
C GLU A 120 -2.78 21.97 -21.27
N THR A 121 -2.60 20.83 -21.93
CA THR A 121 -2.07 20.77 -23.31
C THR A 121 -3.04 21.42 -24.30
N LYS A 122 -4.34 21.14 -24.21
CA LYS A 122 -5.37 21.78 -25.05
C LYS A 122 -5.34 23.31 -24.95
N LYS A 123 -5.08 23.86 -23.76
CA LYS A 123 -4.96 25.31 -23.59
C LYS A 123 -3.68 25.85 -24.21
N ALA A 124 -2.55 25.18 -24.02
CA ALA A 124 -1.28 25.57 -24.61
C ALA A 124 -1.35 25.56 -26.15
N GLU A 125 -1.98 24.55 -26.74
CA GLU A 125 -2.22 24.46 -28.18
C GLU A 125 -3.09 25.61 -28.70
N ALA A 126 -4.14 25.97 -27.95
CA ALA A 126 -5.03 27.09 -28.32
C ALA A 126 -4.34 28.46 -28.23
N GLU A 127 -3.37 28.63 -27.31
CA GLU A 127 -2.63 29.88 -27.13
C GLU A 127 -1.52 30.07 -28.16
N LEU A 128 -0.91 28.98 -28.63
CA LEU A 128 0.20 29.01 -29.60
C LEU A 128 -0.26 29.07 -31.08
N ASP A 129 -1.57 29.06 -31.35
CA ASP A 129 -2.17 29.02 -32.70
C ASP A 129 -1.50 28.00 -33.63
N LEU A 130 -1.02 26.90 -33.03
CA LEU A 130 -0.43 25.81 -33.78
C LEU A 130 -1.53 25.20 -34.63
N PRO A 131 -1.31 24.96 -35.94
CA PRO A 131 -2.27 24.20 -36.71
C PRO A 131 -2.47 22.88 -35.98
N LYS A 132 -3.73 22.44 -35.85
CA LYS A 132 -4.05 21.06 -35.47
C LYS A 132 -3.48 20.16 -36.55
N SER A 133 -2.17 19.97 -36.54
CA SER A 133 -1.50 19.04 -37.42
C SER A 133 -2.05 17.72 -36.98
N LYS A 134 -2.99 17.21 -37.77
CA LYS A 134 -3.24 15.79 -37.94
C LYS A 134 -1.98 15.13 -38.50
N THR A 135 -0.84 15.36 -37.85
CA THR A 135 0.23 14.39 -37.84
C THR A 135 -0.31 13.34 -36.90
N ASP A 136 -0.51 12.18 -37.49
CA ASP A 136 -0.87 10.87 -36.98
C ASP A 136 0.00 10.43 -35.80
N LEU A 137 0.13 11.26 -34.76
CA LEU A 137 0.24 10.79 -33.40
C LEU A 137 -1.18 10.35 -33.08
N GLN A 138 -1.48 9.12 -33.50
CA GLN A 138 -2.22 8.21 -32.65
C GLN A 138 -1.51 8.26 -31.29
N ILE A 139 -1.87 9.27 -30.47
CA ILE A 139 -2.12 9.00 -29.08
C ILE A 139 -3.24 7.98 -29.21
N GLU A 140 -2.86 6.69 -29.29
CA GLU A 140 -3.78 5.61 -28.97
C GLU A 140 -4.59 6.16 -27.80
N GLU A 141 -5.92 6.24 -27.97
CA GLU A 141 -6.81 6.37 -26.83
C GLU A 141 -6.26 5.36 -25.83
N GLY A 142 -5.52 5.85 -24.82
CA GLY A 142 -4.55 5.03 -24.11
C GLY A 142 -5.31 3.82 -23.67
N ASP A 143 -4.97 2.67 -24.28
CA ASP A 143 -5.84 1.50 -24.26
C ASP A 143 -6.27 1.35 -22.82
N GLU A 144 -7.58 1.40 -22.54
CA GLU A 144 -8.05 1.38 -21.15
C GLU A 144 -7.47 0.14 -20.45
N GLY A 145 -7.13 -0.90 -21.23
CA GLY A 145 -6.37 -2.07 -20.86
C GLY A 145 -4.85 -1.92 -20.72
N ALA A 146 -4.15 -0.97 -21.35
CA ALA A 146 -2.70 -0.82 -21.23
C ALA A 146 -2.26 -0.37 -19.83
N ILE A 147 -2.95 0.61 -19.24
CA ILE A 147 -2.67 1.04 -17.85
C ILE A 147 -3.04 -0.08 -16.88
N ASP A 148 -4.19 -0.73 -17.12
CA ASP A 148 -4.63 -1.87 -16.31
C ASP A 148 -3.64 -3.04 -16.43
N ALA A 149 -3.10 -3.31 -17.62
CA ALA A 149 -2.11 -4.35 -17.88
C ALA A 149 -0.77 -4.05 -17.22
N VAL A 150 -0.25 -2.82 -17.34
CA VAL A 150 1.01 -2.42 -16.68
C VAL A 150 0.90 -2.56 -15.17
N LEU A 151 -0.25 -2.16 -14.59
CA LEU A 151 -0.49 -2.30 -13.15
C LEU A 151 -0.75 -3.75 -12.73
N ASP A 152 -1.39 -4.56 -13.57
CA ASP A 152 -1.59 -5.99 -13.31
C ASP A 152 -0.27 -6.77 -13.38
N GLU A 153 0.63 -6.40 -14.31
CA GLU A 153 1.99 -6.92 -14.37
C GLU A 153 2.81 -6.52 -13.14
N GLU A 154 2.71 -5.26 -12.69
CA GLU A 154 3.36 -4.79 -11.47
C GLU A 154 2.82 -5.55 -10.24
N ALA A 155 1.50 -5.76 -10.16
CA ALA A 155 0.87 -6.54 -9.10
C ALA A 155 1.30 -8.02 -9.13
N ALA A 156 1.51 -8.61 -10.31
CA ALA A 156 1.99 -9.97 -10.46
C ALA A 156 3.43 -10.12 -9.95
N LYS A 157 4.32 -9.16 -10.27
CA LYS A 157 5.70 -9.13 -9.78
C LYS A 157 5.77 -9.04 -8.25
N ILE A 158 4.95 -8.17 -7.65
CA ILE A 158 4.88 -8.02 -6.19
C ILE A 158 4.41 -9.33 -5.53
N LYS A 159 3.40 -10.01 -6.09
CA LYS A 159 2.92 -11.30 -5.56
C LYS A 159 3.99 -12.38 -5.63
N GLU A 160 4.78 -12.41 -6.71
CA GLU A 160 5.89 -13.36 -6.86
C GLU A 160 6.98 -13.12 -5.81
N GLU A 161 7.35 -11.86 -5.59
CA GLU A 161 8.35 -11.48 -4.58
C GLU A 161 7.87 -11.82 -3.17
N GLN A 162 6.61 -11.49 -2.83
CA GLN A 162 6.00 -11.87 -1.56
C GLN A 162 5.93 -13.40 -1.37
N ALA A 163 5.70 -14.16 -2.45
CA ALA A 163 5.69 -15.61 -2.39
C ALA A 163 7.09 -16.18 -2.10
N LYS A 164 8.15 -15.60 -2.70
CA LYS A 164 9.54 -15.96 -2.44
C LYS A 164 9.93 -15.65 -0.99
N GLU A 165 9.63 -14.44 -0.51
CA GLU A 165 9.88 -14.05 0.87
C GLU A 165 9.15 -14.96 1.86
N LYS A 166 7.88 -15.28 1.59
CA LYS A 166 7.12 -16.25 2.41
C LYS A 166 7.78 -17.64 2.42
N GLN A 167 8.28 -18.12 1.29
CA GLN A 167 8.98 -19.41 1.24
C GLN A 167 10.29 -19.38 2.03
N GLU A 168 11.04 -18.29 1.97
CA GLU A 168 12.27 -18.10 2.76
C GLU A 168 11.96 -18.05 4.25
N LEU A 169 10.93 -17.31 4.66
CA LEU A 169 10.43 -17.28 6.04
C LEU A 169 10.00 -18.66 6.51
N VAL A 170 9.29 -19.43 5.67
CA VAL A 170 8.90 -20.81 5.99
C VAL A 170 10.13 -21.69 6.20
N LYS A 171 11.17 -21.59 5.36
CA LYS A 171 12.45 -22.30 5.56
C LYS A 171 13.14 -21.87 6.86
N ALA A 172 13.15 -20.57 7.15
CA ALA A 172 13.70 -20.01 8.39
C ALA A 172 12.88 -20.39 9.64
N LEU A 173 11.61 -20.77 9.50
CA LEU A 173 10.78 -21.30 10.59
C LEU A 173 10.92 -22.82 10.74
N GLN A 174 11.29 -23.55 9.67
CA GLN A 174 11.53 -24.99 9.73
C GLN A 174 12.70 -25.38 10.65
N GLN A 175 13.72 -24.54 10.79
CA GLN A 175 14.81 -24.74 11.77
C GLN A 175 14.34 -24.68 13.24
N TYR A 176 13.19 -24.05 13.50
CA TYR A 176 12.56 -24.02 14.83
C TYR A 176 11.42 -25.02 14.96
N LYS A 177 11.20 -25.87 13.95
CA LYS A 177 10.20 -26.94 14.02
C LYS A 177 10.64 -27.94 15.10
N ILE A 178 9.95 -27.92 16.22
CA ILE A 178 10.13 -28.90 17.30
C ILE A 178 9.85 -30.28 16.69
N LYS A 179 10.89 -31.10 16.59
CA LYS A 179 10.74 -32.52 16.23
C LYS A 179 10.15 -33.25 17.43
N GLY A 180 8.91 -33.72 17.28
CA GLY A 180 8.37 -34.76 18.13
C GLY A 180 6.98 -35.13 17.66
N ASN A 181 6.81 -36.39 17.29
CA ASN A 181 5.50 -36.95 16.97
C ASN A 181 4.73 -37.21 18.28
N ASP A 182 3.40 -37.11 18.27
CA ASP A 182 2.58 -37.28 19.48
C ASP A 182 2.76 -38.68 20.11
N THR A 183 3.14 -39.65 19.28
CA THR A 183 3.53 -41.01 19.68
C THR A 183 4.88 -41.05 20.42
N ASP A 184 5.86 -40.26 19.98
CA ASP A 184 7.19 -40.19 20.60
C ASP A 184 7.10 -39.47 21.95
N TRP A 185 6.31 -38.38 22.01
CA TRP A 185 6.02 -37.69 23.27
C TRP A 185 5.31 -38.60 24.26
N SER A 186 4.30 -39.37 23.81
CA SER A 186 3.56 -40.31 24.66
C SER A 186 4.46 -41.43 25.22
N GLN A 187 5.43 -41.89 24.44
CA GLN A 187 6.38 -42.92 24.85
C GLN A 187 7.44 -42.37 25.83
N GLU A 188 7.86 -41.12 25.65
CA GLU A 188 8.82 -40.42 26.54
C GLU A 188 8.18 -39.93 27.86
N LEU A 189 6.90 -39.55 27.83
CA LEU A 189 6.12 -39.13 29.00
C LEU A 189 5.65 -40.32 29.87
N SER A 190 5.37 -41.48 29.26
CA SER A 190 4.93 -42.68 29.99
C SER A 190 6.07 -43.41 30.72
N THR A 191 7.32 -43.17 30.33
CA THR A 191 8.50 -43.81 30.93
C THR A 191 9.09 -43.06 32.12
N ARG A 192 8.69 -41.80 32.38
CA ARG A 192 9.20 -41.02 33.54
C ARG A 192 8.14 -40.88 34.65
N LYS A 193 8.30 -41.64 35.73
CA LYS A 193 7.60 -41.36 37.01
C LYS A 193 8.14 -40.05 37.59
N SER A 194 7.29 -39.02 37.57
CA SER A 194 7.35 -37.75 38.31
C SER A 194 8.72 -37.05 38.37
N VAL A 195 8.89 -35.97 37.61
CA VAL A 195 10.00 -35.02 37.79
C VAL A 195 9.42 -33.63 38.01
N ALA A 196 9.44 -33.18 39.27
CA ALA A 196 8.92 -31.89 39.72
C ALA A 196 9.75 -30.67 39.27
N ASN A 197 10.93 -30.86 38.66
CA ASN A 197 11.77 -29.74 38.19
C ASN A 197 12.26 -30.01 36.76
N ILE A 198 11.78 -29.22 35.79
CA ILE A 198 12.26 -29.22 34.40
C ILE A 198 13.32 -28.13 34.28
N SER A 199 14.59 -28.51 34.18
CA SER A 199 15.68 -27.59 33.78
C SER A 199 16.06 -27.86 32.33
N ILE A 200 16.09 -26.82 31.50
CA ILE A 200 16.53 -26.89 30.09
C ILE A 200 18.04 -27.14 30.07
N GLY A 201 18.43 -28.40 29.87
CA GLY A 201 19.81 -28.79 29.63
C GLY A 201 20.20 -28.41 28.20
N ARG A 202 21.11 -27.44 28.05
CA ARG A 202 21.71 -27.11 26.75
C ARG A 202 22.72 -28.20 26.41
N GLU A 203 22.34 -29.15 25.57
CA GLU A 203 23.25 -30.14 24.99
C GLU A 203 24.24 -29.40 24.08
N ARG A 204 25.53 -29.44 24.44
CA ARG A 204 26.59 -28.94 23.58
C ARG A 204 26.78 -29.96 22.47
N VAL A 205 26.39 -29.60 21.25
CA VAL A 205 26.81 -30.29 20.05
C VAL A 205 28.31 -30.05 19.87
N ASP A 206 29.10 -31.10 19.76
CA ASP A 206 30.53 -31.03 19.43
C ASP A 206 30.73 -30.37 18.06
N GLU A 207 31.18 -29.12 18.07
CA GLU A 207 31.61 -28.38 16.88
C GLU A 207 32.95 -28.94 16.36
N LYS A 208 32.91 -29.61 15.21
CA LYS A 208 34.08 -29.66 14.34
C LYS A 208 34.29 -28.25 13.77
N LYS A 209 35.43 -27.66 14.14
CA LYS A 209 35.99 -26.40 13.62
C LYS A 209 35.79 -26.22 12.11
N SER A 210 35.20 -25.08 11.76
CA SER A 210 35.55 -24.35 10.53
C SER A 210 35.75 -22.89 10.93
N GLU A 211 36.98 -22.40 10.73
CA GLU A 211 37.40 -21.02 10.94
C GLU A 211 36.65 -20.08 9.99
N ASN A 212 36.01 -19.03 10.51
CA ASN A 212 36.23 -17.66 10.06
C ASN A 212 35.57 -16.61 10.98
N GLU A 213 36.45 -15.79 11.54
CA GLU A 213 36.41 -14.40 12.04
C GLU A 213 35.08 -13.68 12.39
N ASP A 214 35.04 -13.28 13.67
CA ASP A 214 34.66 -11.99 14.29
C ASP A 214 33.42 -11.19 13.84
N VAL A 215 32.48 -10.96 14.78
CA VAL A 215 32.20 -9.64 15.43
C VAL A 215 31.40 -9.85 16.74
N PRO A 216 31.79 -9.31 17.91
CA PRO A 216 31.03 -9.45 19.15
C PRO A 216 30.13 -8.24 19.44
N VAL A 217 28.81 -8.44 19.54
CA VAL A 217 27.89 -7.44 20.14
C VAL A 217 27.64 -7.80 21.61
N LYS A 218 28.32 -7.09 22.52
CA LYS A 218 28.07 -7.15 23.97
C LYS A 218 26.75 -6.46 24.33
N ARG A 219 25.82 -7.18 24.96
CA ARG A 219 24.80 -6.58 25.84
C ARG A 219 24.99 -7.05 27.27
N LYS A 220 25.53 -6.15 28.11
CA LYS A 220 25.58 -6.26 29.57
C LYS A 220 24.19 -5.96 30.14
N GLY A 221 23.59 -6.93 30.81
CA GLY A 221 22.63 -6.72 31.90
C GLY A 221 23.07 -7.63 33.05
N GLY A 222 23.18 -7.23 34.30
CA GLY A 222 22.55 -6.12 34.97
C GLY A 222 21.88 -6.66 36.25
N LYS A 223 22.69 -6.77 37.32
CA LYS A 223 22.33 -6.80 38.75
C LYS A 223 21.47 -7.96 39.30
N THR A 224 22.05 -8.66 40.27
CA THR A 224 21.36 -9.07 41.50
C THR A 224 22.12 -8.49 42.70
N PRO A 225 21.47 -7.82 43.66
CA PRO A 225 22.04 -7.58 44.96
C PRO A 225 21.52 -8.64 45.96
N GLU A 226 22.46 -9.40 46.50
CA GLU A 226 22.32 -10.16 47.74
C GLU A 226 22.28 -9.19 48.94
N GLY A 227 21.44 -9.48 49.94
CA GLY A 227 21.75 -9.02 51.31
C GLY A 227 20.59 -8.70 52.25
N LYS A 228 20.46 -9.58 53.27
CA LYS A 228 20.15 -9.27 54.68
C LYS A 228 18.69 -9.04 55.10
N LYS A 229 18.01 -10.12 55.52
CA LYS A 229 16.93 -10.08 56.51
C LYS A 229 17.51 -9.92 57.93
N LYS A 230 17.24 -8.77 58.56
CA LYS A 230 17.38 -8.56 60.02
C LYS A 230 16.17 -9.16 60.75
N LYS A 231 16.41 -9.94 61.80
CA LYS A 231 15.42 -10.34 62.83
C LYS A 231 15.40 -9.31 63.97
N LYS A 232 14.22 -8.85 64.38
CA LYS A 232 13.81 -8.50 65.77
C LYS A 232 12.26 -8.55 65.82
N LYS A 233 11.72 -9.55 66.53
CA LYS A 233 11.10 -9.53 67.88
C LYS A 233 9.63 -9.06 67.88
N HIS A 234 8.73 -9.86 68.46
CA HIS A 234 7.78 -9.52 69.53
C HIS A 234 7.11 -10.83 70.04
N GLY A 235 6.82 -10.89 71.34
CA GLY A 235 6.17 -12.02 72.03
C GLY A 235 7.12 -12.75 72.96
#